data_AF-A0A9E1N750-F1
#
_entry.id   AF-A0A9E1N750-F1
#
_cell.length_a   1.000
_cell.length_b   1.000
_cell.length_c   1.000
_cell.angle_alpha   90.00
_cell.angle_beta   90.00
_cell.angle_gamma   90.00
#
_symmetry.space_group_name_H-M   'P 1'
#
loop_
_entity.id
_entity.type
_entity.pdbx_description
1 polymer ?
#
loop_
_entity_poly.entity_id
_entity_poly.type
_entity_poly.pdbx_seq_one_letter_code
_entity_poly.pdbx_strand_id
1 'polypeptide(L)'
;MKNSIRLQPPAWGFVKKVNWIFFLVLCGWVVSALPLYAHGERAHDSETGKEKDLLRIGATVYKHMCVFCHGENGNGGGKAMAYLYPWPRDFRQGVFKYRTTPFGSIPLDQDIYRTISRGVPGTSMPAWGGALTEDEIWGAVEYVKTFSKRFISDKPREPITIASVPASTPESIERGKKVYQQMRCARCHGTDLKGDGPIANELYDIWDHRVFIYDLTDPNTYKFGFDQKDLFLILTTGIDGTPMKSYNHLTDEERWDLASFIESGINKEKYKPAQYEIDLTTYSIDKEIDMDPGNPLWENIPVQNIHTIPLNARRDPVDEIQFQSVVNDEGIAFRLEWEDSQPDRTASRHQDFKDAIAMQFALGEVLLHKHGHNEPFFGMGNRGKVVNIWQWRADWQTEIETKEKLEYATKGMDMDTMIFGGEVNPVDALNPFRDVPVEELNAEGFGTLTPQPQTKQNVLGKGVWKDGKWSVVFFRSLESLNKWDIKFIRKNPVLVAFAIWDGKHQDRNGRKVISMWQRLKALDLP
;
A
#
# COMPACT_ATOMS: atom_id res chain seq x y z
N MET A 1 10.00 57.50 20.24
CA MET A 1 9.83 58.59 19.24
C MET A 1 9.02 57.98 18.08
N LYS A 2 7.68 58.01 18.09
CA LYS A 2 6.78 59.05 17.53
C LYS A 2 7.27 59.63 16.19
N ASN A 3 6.71 59.21 15.05
CA ASN A 3 5.56 59.87 14.42
C ASN A 3 5.04 59.18 13.15
N SER A 4 3.71 59.14 13.07
CA SER A 4 2.82 58.77 11.97
C SER A 4 2.69 59.88 10.90
N ILE A 5 2.12 59.58 9.73
CA ILE A 5 0.89 60.21 9.16
C ILE A 5 0.43 59.46 7.89
N ARG A 6 -0.90 59.21 7.82
CA ARG A 6 -1.73 58.72 6.70
C ARG A 6 -2.21 59.89 5.82
N LEU A 7 -2.66 59.64 4.59
CA LEU A 7 -3.99 60.03 4.05
C LEU A 7 -4.20 59.52 2.60
N GLN A 8 -5.45 59.13 2.28
CA GLN A 8 -5.97 58.66 0.96
C GLN A 8 -6.70 59.81 0.18
N PRO A 9 -7.60 59.56 -0.82
CA PRO A 9 -7.44 59.82 -2.25
C PRO A 9 -8.48 60.85 -2.79
N PRO A 10 -8.75 60.90 -4.12
CA PRO A 10 -10.15 60.74 -4.53
C PRO A 10 -10.39 59.98 -5.86
N ALA A 11 -11.68 59.73 -6.12
CA ALA A 11 -12.28 58.90 -7.17
C ALA A 11 -12.99 59.73 -8.28
N TRP A 12 -13.69 59.02 -9.19
CA TRP A 12 -14.67 59.42 -10.26
C TRP A 12 -14.08 59.43 -11.70
N GLY A 13 -14.71 58.95 -12.79
CA GLY A 13 -16.00 58.30 -13.09
C GLY A 13 -16.32 58.42 -14.62
N PHE A 14 -17.03 57.42 -15.20
CA PHE A 14 -17.96 57.45 -16.38
C PHE A 14 -17.52 58.06 -17.76
N VAL A 15 -17.99 57.75 -19.00
CA VAL A 15 -18.79 56.71 -19.71
C VAL A 15 -18.89 57.08 -21.23
N LYS A 16 -18.86 56.07 -22.14
CA LYS A 16 -19.53 55.83 -23.48
C LYS A 16 -19.43 56.71 -24.77
N LYS A 17 -19.50 55.93 -25.89
CA LYS A 17 -20.09 56.11 -27.27
C LYS A 17 -19.20 56.73 -28.37
N VAL A 18 -18.79 56.03 -29.45
CA VAL A 18 -19.46 55.45 -30.65
C VAL A 18 -19.99 56.50 -31.64
N ASN A 19 -19.53 56.45 -32.90
CA ASN A 19 -20.26 56.97 -34.06
C ASN A 19 -19.97 56.18 -35.35
N TRP A 20 -21.02 55.96 -36.15
CA TRP A 20 -21.10 55.24 -37.43
C TRP A 20 -21.15 56.23 -38.61
N ILE A 21 -20.67 55.85 -39.80
CA ILE A 21 -21.12 56.38 -41.10
C ILE A 21 -21.25 55.25 -42.13
N PHE A 22 -22.41 55.23 -42.80
CA PHE A 22 -22.85 54.38 -43.93
C PHE A 22 -22.51 55.01 -45.28
N PHE A 23 -22.34 54.19 -46.34
CA PHE A 23 -22.95 54.45 -47.66
C PHE A 23 -23.07 53.15 -48.49
N LEU A 24 -24.28 52.88 -49.00
CA LEU A 24 -24.68 51.83 -49.96
C LEU A 24 -24.53 52.37 -51.40
N VAL A 25 -24.36 51.57 -52.46
CA VAL A 25 -25.46 51.07 -53.31
C VAL A 25 -24.95 50.19 -54.50
N LEU A 26 -25.62 49.03 -54.68
CA LEU A 26 -25.96 48.20 -55.88
C LEU A 26 -24.89 47.78 -56.92
N CYS A 27 -24.90 46.61 -57.59
CA CYS A 27 -25.81 45.47 -57.76
C CYS A 27 -24.94 44.30 -58.31
N GLY A 28 -24.93 43.10 -57.74
CA GLY A 28 -25.71 41.95 -58.25
C GLY A 28 -24.80 40.90 -58.90
N TRP A 29 -24.93 39.64 -58.44
CA TRP A 29 -24.84 38.34 -59.14
C TRP A 29 -24.50 37.25 -58.10
N VAL A 30 -25.38 36.25 -58.06
CA VAL A 30 -25.47 35.17 -57.07
C VAL A 30 -24.62 33.99 -57.53
N VAL A 31 -23.64 33.56 -56.74
CA VAL A 31 -23.24 32.14 -56.60
C VAL A 31 -22.78 31.92 -55.16
N SER A 32 -23.44 30.99 -54.48
CA SER A 32 -23.22 30.60 -53.09
C SER A 32 -21.89 29.88 -52.87
N ALA A 33 -21.06 30.41 -51.97
CA ALA A 33 -19.99 29.67 -51.28
C ALA A 33 -19.88 30.16 -49.83
N LEU A 34 -19.92 29.23 -48.87
CA LEU A 34 -19.89 29.46 -47.42
C LEU A 34 -18.56 30.06 -46.95
N PRO A 35 -18.54 30.85 -45.85
CA PRO A 35 -17.39 31.65 -45.45
C PRO A 35 -16.32 30.85 -44.69
N LEU A 36 -15.07 31.17 -45.02
CA LEU A 36 -13.83 30.89 -44.29
C LEU A 36 -13.99 31.14 -42.79
N TYR A 37 -13.79 30.08 -41.99
CA TYR A 37 -13.39 30.22 -40.59
C TYR A 37 -11.86 30.21 -40.52
N ALA A 38 -11.32 31.26 -39.91
CA ALA A 38 -9.91 31.41 -39.58
C ALA A 38 -9.41 30.19 -38.80
N HIS A 39 -8.44 29.48 -39.36
CA HIS A 39 -7.64 28.50 -38.64
C HIS A 39 -6.67 29.26 -37.74
N GLY A 40 -6.99 29.33 -36.45
CA GLY A 40 -5.98 29.56 -35.42
C GLY A 40 -5.01 28.39 -35.44
N GLU A 41 -3.74 28.68 -35.70
CA GLU A 41 -2.63 27.75 -35.61
C GLU A 41 -2.62 27.11 -34.22
N ARG A 42 -2.92 25.80 -34.14
CA ARG A 42 -2.46 24.98 -33.02
C ARG A 42 -0.94 24.90 -33.16
N ALA A 43 -0.25 25.49 -32.19
CA ALA A 43 1.17 25.30 -32.02
C ALA A 43 1.49 23.79 -32.05
N HIS A 44 2.45 23.44 -32.89
CA HIS A 44 3.21 22.21 -32.78
C HIS A 44 3.89 22.21 -31.40
N ASP A 45 3.28 21.58 -30.40
CA ASP A 45 4.02 21.14 -29.22
C ASP A 45 5.07 20.16 -29.71
N SER A 46 6.33 20.60 -29.75
CA SER A 46 7.45 19.75 -30.15
C SER A 46 7.51 18.54 -29.22
N GLU A 47 7.68 17.35 -29.81
CA GLU A 47 7.84 16.06 -29.11
C GLU A 47 8.89 16.14 -27.98
N THR A 48 9.92 16.98 -28.16
CA THR A 48 11.00 17.26 -27.20
C THR A 48 10.57 18.11 -25.98
N GLY A 49 9.51 18.90 -26.10
CA GLY A 49 8.91 19.66 -25.00
C GLY A 49 8.11 18.75 -24.08
N LYS A 50 7.28 17.88 -24.68
CA LYS A 50 6.49 16.88 -23.95
C LYS A 50 7.39 15.88 -23.20
N GLU A 51 8.47 15.41 -23.82
CA GLU A 51 9.44 14.51 -23.18
C GLU A 51 10.11 15.15 -21.95
N LYS A 52 10.55 16.42 -22.05
CA LYS A 52 11.11 17.16 -20.92
C LYS A 52 10.11 17.36 -19.79
N ASP A 53 8.84 17.56 -20.13
CA ASP A 53 7.78 17.67 -19.13
C ASP A 53 7.50 16.34 -18.43
N LEU A 54 7.44 15.22 -19.16
CA LEU A 54 7.29 13.89 -18.57
C LEU A 54 8.44 13.54 -17.63
N LEU A 55 9.68 13.85 -18.00
CA LEU A 55 10.82 13.58 -17.13
C LEU A 55 10.75 14.38 -15.81
N ARG A 56 10.30 15.63 -15.87
CA ARG A 56 10.10 16.48 -14.67
C ARG A 56 8.96 15.98 -13.80
N ILE A 57 7.85 15.56 -14.40
CA ILE A 57 6.73 14.93 -13.70
C ILE A 57 7.21 13.64 -13.02
N GLY A 58 7.90 12.78 -13.77
CA GLY A 58 8.47 11.53 -13.29
C GLY A 58 9.43 11.69 -12.12
N ALA A 59 10.32 12.68 -12.19
CA ALA A 59 11.24 12.98 -11.09
C ALA A 59 10.48 13.38 -9.80
N THR A 60 9.37 14.10 -9.94
CA THR A 60 8.51 14.49 -8.82
C THR A 60 7.82 13.25 -8.23
N VAL A 61 7.14 12.47 -9.05
CA VAL A 61 6.47 11.22 -8.65
C VAL A 61 7.46 10.28 -7.96
N TYR A 62 8.65 10.07 -8.55
CA TYR A 62 9.66 9.19 -7.99
C TYR A 62 10.12 9.62 -6.61
N LYS A 63 10.39 10.92 -6.44
CA LYS A 63 10.83 11.50 -5.16
C LYS A 63 9.77 11.38 -4.06
N HIS A 64 8.49 11.39 -4.41
CA HIS A 64 7.40 11.34 -3.44
C HIS A 64 6.90 9.92 -3.16
N MET A 65 6.95 9.01 -4.14
CA MET A 65 6.28 7.70 -4.03
C MET A 65 7.25 6.51 -4.13
N CYS A 66 8.31 6.62 -4.93
CA CYS A 66 9.16 5.47 -5.27
C CYS A 66 10.46 5.42 -4.47
N VAL A 67 11.03 6.58 -4.11
CA VAL A 67 12.37 6.72 -3.53
C VAL A 67 12.53 5.99 -2.20
N PHE A 68 11.46 5.89 -1.40
CA PHE A 68 11.49 5.24 -0.10
C PHE A 68 11.85 3.75 -0.20
N CYS A 69 11.46 3.10 -1.29
CA CYS A 69 11.79 1.70 -1.58
C CYS A 69 12.99 1.61 -2.53
N HIS A 70 12.95 2.33 -3.66
CA HIS A 70 13.93 2.16 -4.75
C HIS A 70 15.23 2.97 -4.62
N GLY A 71 15.33 3.89 -3.65
CA GLY A 71 16.52 4.69 -3.37
C GLY A 71 16.69 5.88 -4.31
N GLU A 72 17.41 6.92 -3.88
CA GLU A 72 17.57 8.18 -4.66
C GLU A 72 18.28 7.98 -6.01
N ASN A 73 19.12 6.95 -6.11
CA ASN A 73 19.89 6.62 -7.31
C ASN A 73 19.36 5.34 -8.02
N GLY A 74 18.15 4.90 -7.69
CA GLY A 74 17.52 3.73 -8.31
C GLY A 74 18.19 2.39 -7.99
N ASN A 75 18.99 2.31 -6.92
CA ASN A 75 19.74 1.10 -6.54
C ASN A 75 18.92 0.05 -5.77
N GLY A 76 17.63 0.29 -5.51
CA GLY A 76 16.80 -0.59 -4.68
C GLY A 76 17.05 -0.47 -3.16
N GLY A 77 17.88 0.48 -2.73
CA GLY A 77 18.35 0.66 -1.36
C GLY A 77 17.70 1.85 -0.63
N GLY A 78 16.41 2.10 -0.84
CA GLY A 78 15.68 3.14 -0.13
C GLY A 78 15.56 2.86 1.38
N LYS A 79 15.14 3.85 2.17
CA LYS A 79 15.03 3.72 3.65
C LYS A 79 14.11 2.58 4.11
N ALA A 80 13.14 2.19 3.28
CA ALA A 80 12.25 1.07 3.56
C ALA A 80 12.93 -0.29 3.37
N MET A 81 14.00 -0.40 2.56
CA MET A 81 14.57 -1.66 2.08
C MET A 81 14.86 -2.66 3.21
N ALA A 82 15.36 -2.19 4.35
CA ALA A 82 15.69 -3.04 5.51
C ALA A 82 14.49 -3.82 6.09
N TYR A 83 13.26 -3.43 5.74
CA TYR A 83 12.02 -4.04 6.21
C TYR A 83 11.25 -4.77 5.12
N LEU A 84 11.75 -4.76 3.88
CA LEU A 84 11.06 -5.33 2.74
C LEU A 84 11.66 -6.67 2.36
N TYR A 85 10.82 -7.61 1.94
CA TYR A 85 11.23 -8.80 1.24
C TYR A 85 10.12 -9.21 0.28
N PRO A 86 10.39 -9.50 -1.01
CA PRO A 86 11.68 -9.38 -1.70
C PRO A 86 12.17 -7.93 -1.76
N TRP A 87 13.48 -7.73 -1.94
CA TRP A 87 14.03 -6.38 -2.02
C TRP A 87 13.56 -5.62 -3.27
N PRO A 88 13.41 -4.27 -3.15
CA PRO A 88 13.08 -3.42 -4.29
C PRO A 88 14.09 -3.57 -5.43
N ARG A 89 13.61 -3.40 -6.66
CA ARG A 89 14.43 -3.53 -7.87
C ARG A 89 15.54 -2.47 -7.92
N ASP A 90 16.78 -2.91 -8.13
CA ASP A 90 17.88 -2.09 -8.65
C ASP A 90 17.69 -1.87 -10.16
N PHE A 91 17.39 -0.63 -10.55
CA PHE A 91 17.14 -0.25 -11.94
C PHE A 91 18.42 -0.03 -12.75
N ARG A 92 19.58 0.17 -12.10
CA ARG A 92 20.82 0.59 -12.76
C ARG A 92 21.36 -0.44 -13.74
N GLN A 93 21.08 -1.72 -13.48
CA GLN A 93 21.46 -2.84 -14.34
C GLN A 93 20.56 -3.01 -15.58
N GLY A 94 19.42 -2.32 -15.64
CA GLY A 94 18.45 -2.49 -16.74
C GLY A 94 17.85 -3.91 -16.82
N VAL A 95 17.82 -4.64 -15.69
CA VAL A 95 17.32 -6.01 -15.60
C VAL A 95 15.91 -5.99 -15.00
N PHE A 96 14.90 -6.27 -15.82
CA PHE A 96 13.49 -6.23 -15.42
C PHE A 96 12.87 -7.62 -15.44
N LYS A 97 12.16 -7.95 -14.37
CA LYS A 97 11.53 -9.27 -14.19
C LYS A 97 10.30 -9.47 -15.09
N TYR A 98 9.50 -8.42 -15.30
CA TYR A 98 8.38 -8.42 -16.24
C TYR A 98 8.78 -7.81 -17.57
N ARG A 99 8.64 -8.57 -18.66
CA ARG A 99 8.93 -8.13 -20.02
C ARG A 99 8.04 -8.87 -21.01
N THR A 100 7.74 -8.22 -22.13
CA THR A 100 7.20 -8.85 -23.35
C THR A 100 8.29 -9.14 -24.38
N THR A 101 9.51 -8.67 -24.14
CA THR A 101 10.69 -8.93 -24.97
C THR A 101 11.39 -10.25 -24.58
N PRO A 102 12.12 -10.90 -25.50
CA PRO A 102 12.86 -12.13 -25.22
C PRO A 102 13.85 -12.03 -24.05
N PHE A 103 14.19 -13.17 -23.42
CA PHE A 103 15.15 -13.26 -22.31
C PHE A 103 16.45 -12.47 -22.56
N GLY A 104 16.87 -11.67 -21.57
CA GLY A 104 18.06 -10.80 -21.65
C GLY A 104 17.88 -9.47 -22.39
N SER A 105 16.78 -9.27 -23.12
CA SER A 105 16.44 -7.96 -23.72
C SER A 105 15.97 -6.98 -22.64
N ILE A 106 16.18 -5.68 -22.87
CA ILE A 106 15.55 -4.62 -22.08
C ILE A 106 14.01 -4.66 -22.25
N PRO A 107 13.23 -4.23 -21.23
CA PRO A 107 11.77 -4.11 -21.34
C PRO A 107 11.36 -3.07 -22.40
N LEU A 108 10.13 -3.18 -22.88
CA LEU A 108 9.46 -2.05 -23.53
C LEU A 108 8.97 -1.06 -22.47
N ASP A 109 8.77 0.20 -22.86
CA ASP A 109 8.23 1.22 -21.95
C ASP A 109 6.83 0.83 -21.44
N GLN A 110 6.03 0.14 -22.28
CA GLN A 110 4.74 -0.43 -21.90
C GLN A 110 4.84 -1.51 -20.81
N ASP A 111 5.95 -2.26 -20.76
CA ASP A 111 6.17 -3.28 -19.72
C ASP A 111 6.41 -2.60 -18.36
N ILE A 112 7.17 -1.50 -18.35
CA ILE A 112 7.42 -0.68 -17.16
C ILE A 112 6.12 0.00 -16.73
N TYR A 113 5.39 0.62 -17.66
CA TYR A 113 4.09 1.25 -17.41
C TYR A 113 3.12 0.26 -16.74
N ARG A 114 2.97 -0.93 -17.32
CA ARG A 114 2.10 -1.99 -16.76
C ARG A 114 2.53 -2.35 -15.33
N THR A 115 3.83 -2.50 -15.09
CA THR A 115 4.37 -2.86 -13.78
C THR A 115 4.07 -1.79 -12.74
N ILE A 116 4.21 -0.50 -13.08
CA ILE A 116 3.87 0.60 -12.17
C ILE A 116 2.35 0.65 -11.94
N SER A 117 1.58 0.64 -13.03
CA SER A 117 0.12 0.75 -12.99
C SER A 117 -0.55 -0.39 -12.21
N ARG A 118 -0.12 -1.64 -12.41
CA ARG A 118 -0.70 -2.84 -11.78
C ARG A 118 0.00 -3.27 -10.49
N GLY A 119 1.14 -2.68 -10.18
CA GLY A 119 1.98 -3.12 -9.08
C GLY A 119 2.56 -4.52 -9.32
N VAL A 120 3.08 -5.12 -8.26
CA VAL A 120 3.64 -6.48 -8.31
C VAL A 120 3.06 -7.29 -7.15
N PRO A 121 1.99 -8.06 -7.39
CA PRO A 121 1.36 -8.91 -6.37
C PRO A 121 2.36 -9.85 -5.69
N GLY A 122 2.12 -10.18 -4.42
CA GLY A 122 3.06 -10.94 -3.59
C GLY A 122 4.32 -10.15 -3.16
N THR A 123 4.38 -8.85 -3.42
CA THR A 123 5.46 -7.96 -2.94
C THR A 123 4.86 -6.69 -2.34
N SER A 124 5.70 -5.84 -1.77
CA SER A 124 5.27 -4.55 -1.21
C SER A 124 5.15 -3.43 -2.26
N MET A 125 5.15 -3.77 -3.56
CA MET A 125 4.97 -2.80 -4.65
C MET A 125 3.49 -2.70 -5.02
N PRO A 126 2.78 -1.64 -4.57
CA PRO A 126 1.34 -1.51 -4.80
C PRO A 126 1.03 -1.12 -6.25
N ALA A 127 -0.25 -1.22 -6.62
CA ALA A 127 -0.76 -0.83 -7.93
C ALA A 127 -1.03 0.68 -8.00
N TRP A 128 -0.26 1.41 -8.80
CA TRP A 128 -0.35 2.87 -8.86
C TRP A 128 -1.40 3.41 -9.86
N GLY A 129 -2.04 2.55 -10.66
CA GLY A 129 -2.96 2.95 -11.72
C GLY A 129 -4.23 3.66 -11.25
N GLY A 130 -4.65 3.46 -10.00
CA GLY A 130 -5.75 4.21 -9.38
C GLY A 130 -5.32 5.48 -8.65
N ALA A 131 -4.02 5.66 -8.47
CA ALA A 131 -3.42 6.72 -7.65
C ALA A 131 -2.74 7.80 -8.49
N LEU A 132 -2.14 7.41 -9.60
CA LEU A 132 -1.40 8.29 -10.50
C LEU A 132 -2.17 8.44 -11.81
N THR A 133 -2.13 9.65 -12.37
CA THR A 133 -2.60 9.91 -13.73
C THR A 133 -1.71 9.21 -14.77
N GLU A 134 -2.21 9.03 -15.99
CA GLU A 134 -1.43 8.38 -17.05
C GLU A 134 -0.11 9.11 -17.33
N ASP A 135 -0.11 10.45 -17.37
CA ASP A 135 1.09 11.27 -17.57
C ASP A 135 2.09 11.11 -16.41
N GLU A 136 1.62 10.93 -15.18
CA GLU A 136 2.48 10.67 -14.02
C GLU A 136 3.16 9.29 -14.10
N ILE A 137 2.42 8.27 -14.53
CA ILE A 137 2.98 6.93 -14.74
C ILE A 137 3.98 6.95 -15.90
N TRP A 138 3.64 7.54 -17.05
CA TRP A 138 4.57 7.69 -18.17
C TRP A 138 5.80 8.52 -17.82
N GLY A 139 5.63 9.59 -17.03
CA GLY A 139 6.75 10.34 -16.49
C GLY A 139 7.65 9.46 -15.62
N ALA A 140 7.08 8.65 -14.72
CA ALA A 140 7.83 7.72 -13.89
C ALA A 140 8.58 6.67 -14.73
N VAL A 141 7.99 6.18 -15.84
CA VAL A 141 8.67 5.30 -16.80
C VAL A 141 9.93 5.96 -17.36
N GLU A 142 9.81 7.18 -17.90
CA GLU A 142 10.96 7.93 -18.42
C GLU A 142 12.02 8.17 -17.36
N TYR A 143 11.61 8.54 -16.15
CA TYR A 143 12.55 8.77 -15.06
C TYR A 143 13.28 7.49 -14.63
N VAL A 144 12.59 6.35 -14.53
CA VAL A 144 13.20 5.05 -14.19
C VAL A 144 14.24 4.62 -15.22
N LYS A 145 13.99 4.86 -16.52
CA LYS A 145 14.93 4.54 -17.60
C LYS A 145 16.26 5.28 -17.45
N THR A 146 16.26 6.49 -16.87
CA THR A 146 17.48 7.29 -16.68
C THR A 146 18.53 6.64 -15.76
N PHE A 147 18.14 5.68 -14.90
CA PHE A 147 19.07 5.01 -14.00
C PHE A 147 20.01 4.03 -14.70
N SER A 148 19.70 3.58 -15.92
CA SER A 148 20.53 2.62 -16.66
C SER A 148 20.92 3.10 -18.04
N LYS A 149 22.22 3.03 -18.34
CA LYS A 149 22.75 3.32 -19.67
C LYS A 149 22.25 2.35 -20.74
N ARG A 150 21.75 1.17 -20.35
CA ARG A 150 21.22 0.18 -21.30
C ARG A 150 20.05 0.70 -22.12
N PHE A 151 19.22 1.58 -21.55
CA PHE A 151 18.11 2.20 -22.30
C PHE A 151 18.58 3.18 -23.39
N ILE A 152 19.86 3.55 -23.41
CA ILE A 152 20.49 4.37 -24.46
C ILE A 152 21.27 3.48 -25.42
N SER A 153 22.00 2.48 -24.92
CA SER A 153 22.90 1.65 -25.73
C SER A 153 22.21 0.48 -26.43
N ASP A 154 21.19 -0.11 -25.81
CA ASP A 154 20.55 -1.33 -26.27
C ASP A 154 19.24 -0.98 -26.96
N LYS A 155 18.98 -1.62 -28.10
CA LYS A 155 17.65 -1.60 -28.72
C LYS A 155 16.83 -2.77 -28.16
N PRO A 156 15.57 -2.58 -27.72
CA PRO A 156 14.73 -3.70 -27.32
C PRO A 156 14.57 -4.65 -28.51
N ARG A 157 14.68 -5.95 -28.26
CA ARG A 157 14.38 -6.98 -29.26
C ARG A 157 12.87 -6.99 -29.53
N GLU A 158 12.50 -7.49 -30.70
CA GLU A 158 11.09 -7.60 -31.11
C GLU A 158 10.25 -8.29 -30.03
N PRO A 159 9.09 -7.73 -29.67
CA PRO A 159 8.22 -8.30 -28.64
C PRO A 159 7.66 -9.66 -29.09
N ILE A 160 7.42 -10.53 -28.13
CA ILE A 160 6.81 -11.83 -28.38
C ILE A 160 5.34 -11.62 -28.73
N THR A 161 4.96 -12.01 -29.94
CA THR A 161 3.59 -11.91 -30.43
C THR A 161 2.80 -13.17 -30.12
N ILE A 162 1.71 -13.03 -29.38
CA ILE A 162 0.75 -14.12 -29.14
C ILE A 162 -0.41 -13.94 -30.12
N ALA A 163 -0.45 -14.76 -31.17
CA ALA A 163 -1.48 -14.65 -32.21
C ALA A 163 -2.86 -15.13 -31.72
N SER A 164 -2.88 -16.23 -30.98
CA SER A 164 -4.09 -16.78 -30.37
C SER A 164 -3.74 -17.55 -29.09
N VAL A 165 -4.71 -17.64 -28.19
CA VAL A 165 -4.61 -18.41 -26.95
C VAL A 165 -5.40 -19.71 -27.17
N PRO A 166 -4.75 -20.89 -27.22
CA PRO A 166 -5.42 -22.16 -27.43
C PRO A 166 -6.30 -22.53 -26.22
N ALA A 167 -7.42 -23.19 -26.47
CA ALA A 167 -8.31 -23.61 -25.39
C ALA A 167 -7.61 -24.61 -24.44
N SER A 168 -7.77 -24.40 -23.13
CA SER A 168 -7.33 -25.35 -22.11
C SER A 168 -8.30 -26.55 -22.07
N THR A 169 -7.86 -27.71 -22.56
CA THR A 169 -8.60 -28.98 -22.56
C THR A 169 -7.98 -29.99 -21.58
N PRO A 170 -8.71 -31.03 -21.13
CA PRO A 170 -8.15 -32.10 -20.31
C PRO A 170 -6.89 -32.74 -20.91
N GLU A 171 -6.83 -32.88 -22.24
CA GLU A 171 -5.67 -33.41 -22.94
C GLU A 171 -4.46 -32.47 -22.86
N SER A 172 -4.68 -31.16 -23.02
CA SER A 172 -3.61 -30.15 -22.88
C SER A 172 -3.05 -30.10 -21.46
N ILE A 173 -3.92 -30.24 -20.45
CA ILE A 173 -3.53 -30.27 -19.03
C ILE A 173 -2.68 -31.51 -18.75
N GLU A 174 -3.07 -32.68 -19.27
CA GLU A 174 -2.30 -33.92 -19.07
C GLU A 174 -0.95 -33.88 -19.81
N ARG A 175 -0.88 -33.32 -21.02
CA ARG A 175 0.41 -33.08 -21.69
C ARG A 175 1.26 -32.08 -20.92
N GLY A 176 0.67 -30.99 -20.42
CA GLY A 176 1.35 -29.98 -19.61
C GLY A 176 1.93 -30.54 -18.32
N LYS A 177 1.20 -31.44 -17.65
CA LYS A 177 1.67 -32.15 -16.47
C LYS A 177 2.91 -33.01 -16.77
N LYS A 178 2.97 -33.66 -17.94
CA LYS A 178 4.17 -34.42 -18.37
C LYS A 178 5.35 -33.48 -18.60
N VAL A 179 5.15 -32.35 -19.26
CA VAL A 179 6.19 -31.32 -19.45
C VAL A 179 6.68 -30.81 -18.09
N TYR A 180 5.78 -30.51 -17.15
CA TYR A 180 6.11 -30.06 -15.79
C TYR A 180 7.02 -31.04 -15.05
N GLN A 181 6.77 -32.35 -15.19
CA GLN A 181 7.60 -33.41 -14.62
C GLN A 181 8.95 -33.53 -15.33
N GLN A 182 8.97 -33.54 -16.66
CA GLN A 182 10.19 -33.66 -17.48
C GLN A 182 11.15 -32.49 -17.23
N MET A 183 10.61 -31.28 -17.14
CA MET A 183 11.37 -30.07 -16.83
C MET A 183 11.71 -29.91 -15.34
N ARG A 184 11.27 -30.87 -14.51
CA ARG A 184 11.53 -30.92 -13.06
C ARG A 184 11.08 -29.66 -12.33
N CYS A 185 10.01 -29.02 -12.79
CA CYS A 185 9.45 -27.80 -12.20
C CYS A 185 9.07 -28.00 -10.73
N ALA A 186 8.63 -29.21 -10.37
CA ALA A 186 8.28 -29.61 -9.01
C ALA A 186 9.43 -29.46 -7.99
N ARG A 187 10.70 -29.45 -8.45
CA ARG A 187 11.84 -29.26 -7.53
C ARG A 187 11.79 -27.90 -6.83
N CYS A 188 11.25 -26.88 -7.49
CA CYS A 188 11.07 -25.54 -6.94
C CYS A 188 9.61 -25.31 -6.55
N HIS A 189 8.68 -25.64 -7.44
CA HIS A 189 7.27 -25.27 -7.32
C HIS A 189 6.39 -26.30 -6.60
N GLY A 190 6.92 -27.45 -6.20
CA GLY A 190 6.14 -28.55 -5.61
C GLY A 190 5.33 -29.32 -6.65
N THR A 191 4.82 -30.50 -6.30
CA THR A 191 3.93 -31.27 -7.20
C THR A 191 2.49 -30.76 -7.18
N ASP A 192 2.12 -30.06 -6.12
CA ASP A 192 0.80 -29.44 -5.90
C ASP A 192 0.80 -27.93 -6.18
N LEU A 193 1.87 -27.41 -6.80
CA LEU A 193 2.06 -26.02 -7.20
C LEU A 193 2.20 -25.02 -6.03
N LYS A 194 2.34 -25.49 -4.79
CA LYS A 194 2.41 -24.60 -3.62
C LYS A 194 3.75 -23.91 -3.42
N GLY A 195 4.78 -24.23 -4.20
CA GLY A 195 6.10 -23.59 -4.05
C GLY A 195 6.95 -24.14 -2.89
N ASP A 196 6.68 -25.36 -2.46
CA ASP A 196 7.34 -26.07 -1.35
C ASP A 196 8.27 -27.19 -1.86
N GLY A 197 8.74 -27.07 -3.10
CA GLY A 197 9.66 -28.04 -3.69
C GLY A 197 10.95 -28.17 -2.86
N PRO A 198 11.67 -29.31 -2.95
CA PRO A 198 12.82 -29.64 -2.11
C PRO A 198 13.95 -28.60 -2.12
N ILE A 199 14.08 -27.81 -3.19
CA ILE A 199 15.10 -26.75 -3.28
C ILE A 199 14.53 -25.34 -3.17
N ALA A 200 13.24 -25.16 -2.88
CA ALA A 200 12.58 -23.85 -2.87
C ALA A 200 13.25 -22.85 -1.92
N ASN A 201 13.78 -23.33 -0.79
CA ASN A 201 14.46 -22.52 0.22
C ASN A 201 15.97 -22.32 -0.04
N GLU A 202 16.50 -22.79 -1.17
CA GLU A 202 17.93 -22.76 -1.53
C GLU A 202 18.22 -21.92 -2.78
N LEU A 203 17.21 -21.21 -3.30
CA LEU A 203 17.31 -20.43 -4.53
C LEU A 203 17.71 -18.98 -4.27
N TYR A 204 18.69 -18.51 -5.04
CA TYR A 204 19.19 -17.14 -5.00
C TYR A 204 19.07 -16.47 -6.37
N ASP A 205 18.84 -15.17 -6.35
CA ASP A 205 18.87 -14.33 -7.55
C ASP A 205 20.31 -13.89 -7.88
N ILE A 206 20.49 -13.17 -8.99
CA ILE A 206 21.83 -12.73 -9.43
C ILE A 206 22.47 -11.66 -8.52
N TRP A 207 21.76 -11.23 -7.49
CA TRP A 207 22.24 -10.28 -6.48
C TRP A 207 22.45 -10.98 -5.12
N ASP A 208 22.50 -12.32 -5.09
CA ASP A 208 22.64 -13.14 -3.89
C ASP A 208 21.49 -12.96 -2.87
N HIS A 209 20.31 -12.56 -3.34
CA HIS A 209 19.12 -12.52 -2.50
C HIS A 209 18.34 -13.83 -2.62
N ARG A 210 17.78 -14.29 -1.50
CA ARG A 210 16.86 -15.43 -1.53
C ARG A 210 15.65 -15.13 -2.41
N VAL A 211 15.23 -16.11 -3.20
CA VAL A 211 14.02 -16.03 -4.02
C VAL A 211 12.87 -16.72 -3.28
N PHE A 212 11.81 -15.96 -3.01
CA PHE A 212 10.57 -16.54 -2.52
C PHE A 212 9.79 -17.19 -3.66
N ILE A 213 9.53 -18.49 -3.55
CA ILE A 213 8.68 -19.24 -4.47
C ILE A 213 7.25 -19.21 -3.92
N TYR A 214 6.36 -18.59 -4.67
CA TYR A 214 4.98 -18.38 -4.26
C TYR A 214 4.11 -19.61 -4.52
N ASP A 215 2.98 -19.67 -3.80
CA ASP A 215 1.92 -20.63 -4.07
C ASP A 215 1.21 -20.25 -5.38
N LEU A 216 1.46 -21.04 -6.43
CA LEU A 216 0.90 -20.83 -7.75
C LEU A 216 -0.59 -21.23 -7.82
N THR A 217 -1.17 -21.82 -6.77
CA THR A 217 -2.63 -22.05 -6.69
C THR A 217 -3.40 -20.80 -6.29
N ASP A 218 -2.72 -19.81 -5.68
CA ASP A 218 -3.31 -18.53 -5.28
C ASP A 218 -3.10 -17.46 -6.37
N PRO A 219 -4.16 -16.97 -7.04
CA PRO A 219 -4.06 -15.96 -8.09
C PRO A 219 -3.46 -14.63 -7.58
N ASN A 220 -3.53 -14.33 -6.27
CA ASN A 220 -3.04 -13.09 -5.68
C ASN A 220 -1.51 -13.05 -5.53
N THR A 221 -0.82 -14.17 -5.74
CA THR A 221 0.64 -14.24 -5.64
C THR A 221 1.36 -14.02 -6.98
N TYR A 222 0.61 -14.02 -8.09
CA TYR A 222 1.16 -13.91 -9.43
C TYR A 222 1.63 -12.49 -9.74
N LYS A 223 2.95 -12.30 -9.71
CA LYS A 223 3.63 -11.04 -10.02
C LYS A 223 3.25 -10.43 -11.36
N PHE A 224 2.99 -11.29 -12.35
CA PHE A 224 2.91 -10.90 -13.75
C PHE A 224 1.59 -11.30 -14.42
N GLY A 225 0.57 -11.62 -13.62
CA GLY A 225 -0.70 -12.17 -14.11
C GLY A 225 -0.70 -13.70 -14.14
N PHE A 226 -1.90 -14.27 -14.13
CA PHE A 226 -2.15 -15.70 -13.99
C PHE A 226 -3.00 -16.28 -15.12
N ASP A 227 -3.40 -15.46 -16.10
CA ASP A 227 -4.09 -15.95 -17.29
C ASP A 227 -3.13 -16.83 -18.10
N GLN A 228 -3.66 -17.79 -18.86
CA GLN A 228 -2.87 -18.69 -19.70
C GLN A 228 -1.82 -17.97 -20.57
N LYS A 229 -2.18 -16.80 -21.13
CA LYS A 229 -1.27 -15.96 -21.93
C LYS A 229 -0.10 -15.38 -21.11
N ASP A 230 -0.35 -15.02 -19.85
CA ASP A 230 0.65 -14.45 -18.96
C ASP A 230 1.62 -15.56 -18.54
N LEU A 231 1.08 -16.76 -18.25
CA LEU A 231 1.88 -17.96 -17.95
C LEU A 231 2.75 -18.35 -19.14
N PHE A 232 2.19 -18.41 -20.35
CA PHE A 232 2.94 -18.64 -21.58
C PHE A 232 4.05 -17.59 -21.75
N LEU A 233 3.74 -16.31 -21.51
CA LEU A 233 4.73 -15.24 -21.63
C LEU A 233 5.85 -15.44 -20.61
N ILE A 234 5.55 -15.73 -19.34
CA ILE A 234 6.56 -16.01 -18.30
C ILE A 234 7.47 -17.19 -18.70
N LEU A 235 6.88 -18.27 -19.22
CA LEU A 235 7.63 -19.44 -19.68
C LEU A 235 8.52 -19.10 -20.88
N THR A 236 8.09 -18.18 -21.74
CA THR A 236 8.82 -17.79 -22.95
C THR A 236 9.91 -16.76 -22.68
N THR A 237 9.62 -15.73 -21.86
CA THR A 237 10.54 -14.63 -21.56
C THR A 237 11.48 -14.95 -20.42
N GLY A 238 11.08 -15.84 -19.50
CA GLY A 238 11.76 -16.05 -18.22
C GLY A 238 11.66 -14.84 -17.29
N ILE A 239 12.06 -15.03 -16.04
CA ILE A 239 12.11 -13.98 -15.03
C ILE A 239 13.57 -13.58 -14.82
N ASP A 240 14.03 -12.58 -15.57
CA ASP A 240 15.42 -12.14 -15.57
C ASP A 240 15.96 -11.85 -14.17
N GLY A 241 17.19 -12.28 -13.94
CA GLY A 241 17.86 -12.18 -12.66
C GLY A 241 17.45 -13.23 -11.64
N THR A 242 16.50 -14.13 -11.94
CA THR A 242 16.13 -15.25 -11.05
C THR A 242 16.51 -16.61 -11.64
N PRO A 243 16.44 -17.70 -10.86
CA PRO A 243 16.60 -19.05 -11.38
C PRO A 243 15.51 -19.49 -12.38
N MET A 244 14.38 -18.79 -12.46
CA MET A 244 13.31 -19.06 -13.42
C MET A 244 13.71 -18.53 -14.81
N LYS A 245 14.50 -19.33 -15.54
CA LYS A 245 14.97 -19.02 -16.89
C LYS A 245 13.83 -19.12 -17.92
N SER A 246 14.13 -18.70 -19.15
CA SER A 246 13.27 -18.96 -20.30
C SER A 246 13.26 -20.45 -20.67
N TYR A 247 12.08 -20.95 -21.02
CA TYR A 247 11.81 -22.28 -21.56
C TYR A 247 11.56 -22.22 -23.08
N ASN A 248 12.21 -21.27 -23.77
CA ASN A 248 12.11 -21.12 -25.23
C ASN A 248 12.66 -22.31 -26.04
N HIS A 249 13.36 -23.25 -25.40
CA HIS A 249 13.80 -24.51 -26.01
C HIS A 249 12.66 -25.53 -26.18
N LEU A 250 11.55 -25.35 -25.45
CA LEU A 250 10.31 -26.09 -25.70
C LEU A 250 9.62 -25.53 -26.95
N THR A 251 8.71 -26.30 -27.53
CA THR A 251 7.81 -25.82 -28.57
C THR A 251 6.75 -24.87 -27.98
N ASP A 252 6.07 -24.07 -28.82
CA ASP A 252 4.95 -23.25 -28.37
C ASP A 252 3.82 -24.11 -27.79
N GLU A 253 3.51 -25.25 -28.43
CA GLU A 253 2.49 -26.19 -27.97
C GLU A 253 2.81 -26.72 -26.57
N GLU A 254 4.06 -27.13 -26.31
CA GLU A 254 4.47 -27.59 -24.98
C GLU A 254 4.39 -26.50 -23.91
N ARG A 255 4.72 -25.24 -24.26
CA ARG A 255 4.55 -24.11 -23.32
C ARG A 255 3.09 -23.79 -23.06
N TRP A 256 2.22 -23.87 -24.06
CA TRP A 256 0.78 -23.70 -23.89
C TRP A 256 0.17 -24.80 -23.04
N ASP A 257 0.53 -26.07 -23.28
CA ASP A 257 0.12 -27.20 -22.46
C ASP A 257 0.57 -27.02 -21.00
N LEU A 258 1.83 -26.60 -20.79
CA LEU A 258 2.36 -26.30 -19.46
C LEU A 258 1.59 -25.15 -18.79
N ALA A 259 1.25 -24.09 -19.53
CA ALA A 259 0.41 -23.00 -19.05
C ALA A 259 -1.00 -23.48 -18.68
N SER A 260 -1.63 -24.34 -19.50
CA SER A 260 -2.93 -24.97 -19.19
C SER A 260 -2.88 -25.77 -17.89
N PHE A 261 -1.83 -26.56 -17.68
CA PHE A 261 -1.66 -27.33 -16.45
C PHE A 261 -1.54 -26.43 -15.22
N ILE A 262 -0.69 -25.40 -15.27
CA ILE A 262 -0.52 -24.46 -14.16
C ILE A 262 -1.83 -23.71 -13.89
N GLU A 263 -2.48 -23.17 -14.93
CA GLU A 263 -3.75 -22.46 -14.82
C GLU A 263 -4.86 -23.33 -14.21
N SER A 264 -4.89 -24.62 -14.54
CA SER A 264 -5.89 -25.56 -14.01
C SER A 264 -5.81 -25.75 -12.49
N GLY A 265 -4.66 -25.45 -11.88
CA GLY A 265 -4.47 -25.50 -10.43
C GLY A 265 -4.81 -24.19 -9.72
N ILE A 266 -5.14 -23.11 -10.44
CA ILE A 266 -5.38 -21.79 -9.86
C ILE A 266 -6.81 -21.68 -9.36
N ASN A 267 -6.98 -21.34 -8.07
CA ASN A 267 -8.27 -21.04 -7.51
C ASN A 267 -8.68 -19.58 -7.84
N LYS A 268 -9.27 -19.39 -9.03
CA LYS A 268 -9.69 -18.06 -9.52
C LYS A 268 -10.75 -17.38 -8.65
N GLU A 269 -11.51 -18.14 -7.85
CA GLU A 269 -12.52 -17.59 -6.94
C GLU A 269 -11.90 -16.80 -5.78
N LYS A 270 -10.63 -17.09 -5.44
CA LYS A 270 -9.87 -16.35 -4.42
C LYS A 270 -9.30 -15.02 -4.93
N TYR A 271 -9.42 -14.71 -6.22
CA TYR A 271 -8.79 -13.52 -6.77
C TYR A 271 -9.41 -12.24 -6.19
N LYS A 272 -8.57 -11.47 -5.50
CA LYS A 272 -8.87 -10.15 -4.99
C LYS A 272 -8.07 -9.16 -5.85
N PRO A 273 -8.72 -8.34 -6.69
CA PRO A 273 -7.99 -7.32 -7.42
C PRO A 273 -7.28 -6.40 -6.42
N ALA A 274 -6.05 -6.01 -6.74
CA ALA A 274 -5.29 -5.10 -5.89
C ALA A 274 -6.09 -3.81 -5.67
N GLN A 275 -6.65 -3.63 -4.47
CA GLN A 275 -7.34 -2.42 -4.08
C GLN A 275 -6.32 -1.48 -3.44
N TYR A 276 -6.23 -0.27 -3.99
CA TYR A 276 -5.30 0.73 -3.51
C TYR A 276 -5.92 1.53 -2.34
N GLU A 277 -7.11 2.07 -2.58
CA GLU A 277 -7.77 3.02 -1.70
C GLU A 277 -9.28 2.88 -1.77
N ILE A 278 -9.91 2.77 -0.61
CA ILE A 278 -11.35 2.84 -0.45
C ILE A 278 -11.74 4.03 0.42
N ASP A 279 -13.00 4.45 0.25
CA ASP A 279 -13.62 5.40 1.14
C ASP A 279 -14.20 4.64 2.33
N LEU A 280 -13.70 4.95 3.53
CA LEU A 280 -14.22 4.43 4.78
C LEU A 280 -15.24 5.41 5.36
N THR A 281 -16.39 4.90 5.80
CA THR A 281 -17.46 5.71 6.38
C THR A 281 -17.53 5.50 7.89
N THR A 282 -17.62 6.60 8.64
CA THR A 282 -17.95 6.63 10.07
C THR A 282 -19.43 6.94 10.25
N TYR A 283 -20.13 6.19 11.10
CA TYR A 283 -21.58 6.32 11.30
C TYR A 283 -21.91 7.03 12.62
N SER A 284 -22.83 8.00 12.59
CA SER A 284 -23.30 8.67 13.81
C SER A 284 -24.23 7.75 14.60
N ILE A 285 -24.09 7.72 15.92
CA ILE A 285 -24.99 6.99 16.82
C ILE A 285 -25.38 7.85 18.02
N ASP A 286 -26.55 7.58 18.60
CA ASP A 286 -27.06 8.30 19.79
C ASP A 286 -26.84 7.52 21.11
N LYS A 287 -26.14 6.37 21.05
CA LYS A 287 -25.89 5.50 22.19
C LYS A 287 -24.48 5.71 22.74
N GLU A 288 -24.29 5.34 24.00
CA GLU A 288 -22.95 5.23 24.61
C GLU A 288 -22.09 4.24 23.83
N ILE A 289 -20.80 4.58 23.65
CA ILE A 289 -19.85 3.72 22.97
C ILE A 289 -19.23 2.75 24.00
N ASP A 290 -19.61 1.49 23.89
CA ASP A 290 -18.98 0.40 24.63
C ASP A 290 -17.73 -0.10 23.87
N MET A 291 -16.62 -0.24 24.59
CA MET A 291 -15.36 -0.73 24.05
C MET A 291 -15.33 -2.25 23.87
N ASP A 292 -16.35 -3.01 24.31
CA ASP A 292 -16.44 -4.43 24.01
C ASP A 292 -16.61 -4.66 22.49
N PRO A 293 -15.66 -5.33 21.81
CA PRO A 293 -15.80 -5.66 20.40
C PRO A 293 -17.00 -6.57 20.07
N GLY A 294 -17.55 -7.26 21.07
CA GLY A 294 -18.75 -8.09 20.95
C GLY A 294 -20.06 -7.35 21.22
N ASN A 295 -20.03 -6.03 21.48
CA ASN A 295 -21.24 -5.28 21.78
C ASN A 295 -22.23 -5.27 20.58
N PRO A 296 -23.54 -5.47 20.79
CA PRO A 296 -24.55 -5.46 19.73
C PRO A 296 -24.63 -4.17 18.90
N LEU A 297 -24.03 -3.06 19.34
CA LEU A 297 -23.95 -1.84 18.55
C LEU A 297 -23.32 -2.09 17.18
N TRP A 298 -22.32 -2.98 17.10
CA TRP A 298 -21.57 -3.27 15.88
C TRP A 298 -22.36 -4.08 14.86
N GLU A 299 -23.42 -4.80 15.26
CA GLU A 299 -24.24 -5.62 14.35
C GLU A 299 -24.96 -4.78 13.28
N ASN A 300 -25.24 -3.51 13.58
CA ASN A 300 -25.96 -2.60 12.69
C ASN A 300 -25.03 -1.70 11.86
N ILE A 301 -23.71 -1.78 12.08
CA ILE A 301 -22.74 -0.94 11.39
C ILE A 301 -22.17 -1.71 10.19
N PRO A 302 -22.27 -1.21 8.96
CA PRO A 302 -21.72 -1.90 7.80
C PRO A 302 -20.22 -2.18 7.93
N VAL A 303 -19.84 -3.44 7.68
CA VAL A 303 -18.44 -3.88 7.61
C VAL A 303 -17.84 -3.40 6.30
N GLN A 304 -16.67 -2.77 6.38
CA GLN A 304 -15.88 -2.31 5.24
C GLN A 304 -14.56 -3.08 5.21
N ASN A 305 -14.26 -3.79 4.13
CA ASN A 305 -13.07 -4.64 4.04
C ASN A 305 -11.88 -3.86 3.48
N ILE A 306 -10.77 -3.87 4.21
CA ILE A 306 -9.53 -3.20 3.85
C ILE A 306 -8.52 -4.26 3.48
N HIS A 307 -8.01 -4.19 2.25
CA HIS A 307 -6.95 -5.09 1.82
C HIS A 307 -5.61 -4.71 2.47
N THR A 308 -4.85 -5.72 2.87
CA THR A 308 -3.50 -5.55 3.40
C THR A 308 -2.48 -6.35 2.61
N ILE A 309 -1.25 -5.84 2.59
CA ILE A 309 -0.12 -6.46 1.90
C ILE A 309 1.02 -6.72 2.88
N PRO A 310 1.71 -7.87 2.78
CA PRO A 310 2.87 -8.12 3.61
C PRO A 310 4.08 -7.30 3.15
N LEU A 311 4.78 -6.69 4.10
CA LEU A 311 6.08 -6.07 3.81
C LEU A 311 7.17 -7.11 3.51
N ASN A 312 6.98 -8.34 4.02
CA ASN A 312 7.86 -9.47 3.79
C ASN A 312 7.03 -10.62 3.21
N ALA A 313 7.34 -11.03 1.98
CA ALA A 313 6.70 -12.15 1.31
C ALA A 313 6.76 -13.39 2.18
N ARG A 314 5.58 -13.95 2.39
CA ARG A 314 5.31 -15.06 3.30
C ARG A 314 4.10 -15.83 2.80
N ARG A 315 3.89 -17.02 3.35
CA ARG A 315 2.69 -17.81 3.15
C ARG A 315 1.62 -17.33 4.11
N ASP A 316 0.37 -17.39 3.66
CA ASP A 316 -0.82 -17.11 4.46
C ASP A 316 -0.77 -15.79 5.26
N PRO A 317 -0.36 -14.65 4.66
CA PRO A 317 -0.41 -13.37 5.37
C PRO A 317 -1.87 -13.02 5.69
N VAL A 318 -2.09 -12.30 6.80
CA VAL A 318 -3.33 -11.54 6.99
C VAL A 318 -3.45 -10.57 5.81
N ASP A 319 -4.49 -10.73 5.00
CA ASP A 319 -4.69 -10.02 3.73
C ASP A 319 -5.90 -9.09 3.75
N GLU A 320 -6.64 -9.07 4.86
CA GLU A 320 -7.88 -8.33 5.02
C GLU A 320 -8.10 -7.89 6.47
N ILE A 321 -8.62 -6.67 6.64
CA ILE A 321 -9.10 -6.12 7.91
C ILE A 321 -10.55 -5.72 7.70
N GLN A 322 -11.44 -6.21 8.56
CA GLN A 322 -12.81 -5.73 8.65
C GLN A 322 -12.85 -4.48 9.51
N PHE A 323 -13.34 -3.38 8.93
CA PHE A 323 -13.39 -2.06 9.55
C PHE A 323 -14.83 -1.61 9.77
N GLN A 324 -15.12 -1.15 10.98
CA GLN A 324 -16.35 -0.46 11.34
C GLN A 324 -16.01 0.76 12.18
N SER A 325 -16.80 1.83 12.05
CA SER A 325 -16.56 3.06 12.80
C SER A 325 -17.85 3.77 13.17
N VAL A 326 -17.89 4.23 14.42
CA VAL A 326 -19.02 4.98 14.98
C VAL A 326 -18.54 6.25 15.67
N VAL A 327 -19.44 7.23 15.78
CA VAL A 327 -19.16 8.48 16.48
C VAL A 327 -20.41 9.00 17.17
N ASN A 328 -20.25 9.62 18.33
CA ASN A 328 -21.29 10.30 19.11
C ASN A 328 -20.70 11.58 19.74
N ASP A 329 -21.42 12.20 20.67
CA ASP A 329 -20.98 13.41 21.39
C ASP A 329 -19.78 13.17 22.32
N GLU A 330 -19.54 11.92 22.75
CA GLU A 330 -18.46 11.55 23.66
C GLU A 330 -17.13 11.35 22.93
N GLY A 331 -17.18 10.72 21.76
CA GLY A 331 -15.98 10.29 21.06
C GLY A 331 -16.24 9.53 19.77
N ILE A 332 -15.15 9.09 19.17
CA ILE A 332 -15.11 8.25 17.98
C ILE A 332 -14.53 6.89 18.33
N ALA A 333 -15.11 5.83 17.76
CA ALA A 333 -14.59 4.47 17.89
C ALA A 333 -14.40 3.77 16.56
N PHE A 334 -13.44 2.85 16.57
CA PHE A 334 -13.06 2.02 15.43
C PHE A 334 -12.99 0.57 15.89
N ARG A 335 -13.79 -0.31 15.28
CA ARG A 335 -13.68 -1.75 15.46
C ARG A 335 -12.94 -2.34 14.27
N LEU A 336 -11.86 -3.06 14.56
CA LEU A 336 -11.03 -3.76 13.59
C LEU A 336 -11.08 -5.25 13.89
N GLU A 337 -11.35 -6.06 12.87
CA GLU A 337 -11.32 -7.52 12.99
C GLU A 337 -10.44 -8.15 11.91
N TRP A 338 -9.64 -9.14 12.29
CA TRP A 338 -8.84 -9.94 11.36
C TRP A 338 -8.76 -11.41 11.79
N GLU A 339 -8.55 -12.28 10.81
CA GLU A 339 -8.35 -13.71 11.04
C GLU A 339 -6.96 -13.94 11.66
N ASP A 340 -6.93 -14.67 12.77
CA ASP A 340 -5.71 -15.10 13.43
C ASP A 340 -5.91 -16.46 14.11
N SER A 341 -5.17 -17.45 13.64
CA SER A 341 -5.26 -18.81 14.17
C SER A 341 -4.79 -18.95 15.61
N GLN A 342 -3.99 -18.02 16.14
CA GLN A 342 -3.39 -18.12 17.48
C GLN A 342 -3.42 -16.75 18.18
N PRO A 343 -4.04 -16.62 19.37
CA PRO A 343 -4.00 -15.38 20.12
C PRO A 343 -2.66 -15.26 20.84
N ASP A 344 -1.62 -14.80 20.15
CA ASP A 344 -0.25 -14.65 20.65
C ASP A 344 -0.15 -13.53 21.71
N ARG A 345 -0.72 -13.82 22.88
CA ARG A 345 -1.03 -12.90 23.99
C ARG A 345 0.12 -12.63 24.94
N THR A 346 1.15 -13.47 25.03
CA THR A 346 2.14 -13.36 26.13
C THR A 346 3.58 -13.55 25.67
N ALA A 347 4.50 -12.75 26.22
CA ALA A 347 5.94 -12.78 25.89
C ALA A 347 6.74 -13.55 26.92
N SER A 348 6.27 -14.74 27.33
CA SER A 348 6.90 -15.50 28.40
C SER A 348 8.34 -15.91 28.05
N ARG A 349 8.67 -16.02 26.75
CA ARG A 349 10.02 -16.29 26.25
C ARG A 349 10.46 -15.19 25.28
N HIS A 350 11.78 -14.97 25.23
CA HIS A 350 12.44 -14.03 24.30
C HIS A 350 12.20 -14.32 22.80
N GLN A 351 11.66 -15.50 22.45
CA GLN A 351 11.36 -15.90 21.07
C GLN A 351 9.87 -15.76 20.72
N ASP A 352 9.02 -15.43 21.69
CA ASP A 352 7.59 -15.33 21.46
C ASP A 352 7.28 -13.94 20.90
N PHE A 353 6.66 -13.85 19.72
CA PHE A 353 6.19 -12.60 19.11
C PHE A 353 4.72 -12.37 19.44
N LYS A 354 4.19 -11.17 19.18
CA LYS A 354 2.87 -10.75 19.68
C LYS A 354 2.00 -10.22 18.58
N ASP A 355 0.71 -10.41 18.81
CA ASP A 355 -0.30 -9.77 18.00
C ASP A 355 -0.43 -8.31 18.38
N ALA A 356 -0.47 -7.47 17.35
CA ALA A 356 -0.70 -6.06 17.50
C ALA A 356 -1.41 -5.54 16.25
N ILE A 357 -2.21 -4.49 16.44
CA ILE A 357 -2.81 -3.75 15.34
C ILE A 357 -2.59 -2.27 15.58
N ALA A 358 -2.32 -1.52 14.51
CA ALA A 358 -2.18 -0.08 14.56
C ALA A 358 -2.99 0.61 13.48
N MET A 359 -3.52 1.77 13.84
CA MET A 359 -4.08 2.76 12.92
C MET A 359 -3.14 3.97 12.89
N GLN A 360 -2.78 4.43 11.70
CA GLN A 360 -2.05 5.68 11.54
C GLN A 360 -2.91 6.70 10.80
N PHE A 361 -2.77 7.97 11.16
CA PHE A 361 -3.49 9.09 10.59
C PHE A 361 -2.51 10.15 10.10
N ALA A 362 -2.75 10.68 8.90
CA ALA A 362 -1.99 11.84 8.41
C ALA A 362 -2.41 13.10 9.16
N LEU A 363 -1.44 13.88 9.65
CA LEU A 363 -1.71 15.16 10.30
C LEU A 363 -1.66 16.33 9.30
N GLY A 364 -2.53 17.32 9.51
CA GLY A 364 -2.62 18.53 8.70
C GLY A 364 -3.62 18.43 7.54
N GLU A 365 -3.70 19.49 6.72
CA GLU A 365 -4.55 19.52 5.53
C GLU A 365 -3.87 18.77 4.38
N VAL A 366 -4.07 17.46 4.37
CA VAL A 366 -3.49 16.56 3.38
C VAL A 366 -4.58 16.09 2.42
N LEU A 367 -4.26 16.08 1.13
CA LEU A 367 -5.14 15.56 0.08
C LEU A 367 -4.37 14.48 -0.67
N LEU A 368 -5.00 13.31 -0.80
CA LEU A 368 -4.43 12.15 -1.46
C LEU A 368 -4.49 12.33 -2.98
N HIS A 369 -3.36 12.10 -3.66
CA HIS A 369 -3.20 12.16 -5.13
C HIS A 369 -3.61 13.47 -5.79
N LYS A 370 -3.48 14.59 -5.08
CA LYS A 370 -3.64 15.91 -5.70
C LYS A 370 -2.29 16.49 -6.10
N HIS A 371 -2.28 17.29 -7.17
CA HIS A 371 -1.10 17.86 -7.81
C HIS A 371 0.04 18.17 -6.83
N GLY A 372 1.14 17.42 -6.93
CA GLY A 372 2.34 17.58 -6.11
C GLY A 372 2.51 16.58 -4.95
N HIS A 373 1.58 15.63 -4.77
CA HIS A 373 1.68 14.53 -3.79
C HIS A 373 2.07 15.01 -2.38
N ASN A 374 1.23 15.87 -1.80
CA ASN A 374 1.48 16.43 -0.47
C ASN A 374 1.19 15.43 0.67
N GLU A 375 0.69 14.24 0.38
CA GLU A 375 0.50 13.19 1.37
C GLU A 375 1.80 12.72 2.04
N PRO A 376 1.77 12.41 3.35
CA PRO A 376 2.86 11.70 4.00
C PRO A 376 3.05 10.34 3.34
N PHE A 377 4.28 9.85 3.32
CA PHE A 377 4.54 8.47 2.97
C PHE A 377 3.73 7.54 3.89
N PHE A 378 3.01 6.56 3.32
CA PHE A 378 2.14 5.66 4.08
C PHE A 378 2.90 4.78 5.07
N GLY A 379 4.22 4.62 4.93
CA GLY A 379 5.06 3.93 5.91
C GLY A 379 5.58 4.89 6.98
N MET A 380 4.67 5.46 7.78
CA MET A 380 4.98 6.28 8.96
C MET A 380 5.43 7.72 8.68
N GLY A 381 5.00 8.30 7.56
CA GLY A 381 5.28 9.69 7.20
C GLY A 381 6.69 9.92 6.65
N ASN A 382 7.05 11.20 6.56
CA ASN A 382 8.37 11.64 6.13
C ASN A 382 8.62 13.03 6.71
N ARG A 383 9.86 13.52 6.63
CA ARG A 383 10.28 14.80 7.21
C ARG A 383 9.26 15.92 6.94
N GLY A 384 8.75 16.55 8.01
CA GLY A 384 7.77 17.64 7.94
C GLY A 384 6.33 17.21 7.63
N LYS A 385 6.07 15.91 7.44
CA LYS A 385 4.75 15.31 7.26
C LYS A 385 4.53 14.24 8.32
N VAL A 386 4.02 14.69 9.46
CA VAL A 386 3.87 13.87 10.67
C VAL A 386 2.63 12.99 10.57
N VAL A 387 2.72 11.79 11.12
CA VAL A 387 1.57 10.91 11.35
C VAL A 387 1.33 10.71 12.84
N ASN A 388 0.08 10.48 13.21
CA ASN A 388 -0.35 10.06 14.54
C ASN A 388 -0.76 8.59 14.48
N ILE A 389 -0.26 7.76 15.37
CA ILE A 389 -0.41 6.30 15.31
C ILE A 389 -0.99 5.81 16.64
N TRP A 390 -2.06 5.04 16.57
CA TRP A 390 -2.65 4.36 17.71
C TRP A 390 -2.33 2.88 17.57
N GLN A 391 -1.62 2.30 18.54
CA GLN A 391 -1.20 0.90 18.49
C GLN A 391 -1.73 0.14 19.70
N TRP A 392 -2.57 -0.86 19.43
CA TRP A 392 -2.99 -1.84 20.43
C TRP A 392 -2.03 -3.05 20.41
N ARG A 393 -1.79 -3.65 21.59
CA ARG A 393 -0.98 -4.85 21.75
C ARG A 393 -1.62 -5.88 22.66
N ALA A 394 -1.56 -7.15 22.25
CA ALA A 394 -2.13 -8.27 22.99
C ALA A 394 -1.44 -8.53 24.34
N ASP A 395 -0.12 -8.32 24.41
CA ASP A 395 0.64 -8.53 25.65
C ASP A 395 0.36 -7.49 26.72
N TRP A 396 0.29 -6.22 26.35
CA TRP A 396 -0.03 -5.17 27.31
C TRP A 396 -1.42 -5.35 27.89
N GLN A 397 -2.41 -5.75 27.08
CA GLN A 397 -3.73 -6.04 27.62
C GLN A 397 -3.69 -7.22 28.58
N THR A 398 -2.96 -8.28 28.24
CA THR A 398 -2.86 -9.48 29.09
C THR A 398 -2.16 -9.17 30.42
N GLU A 399 -1.13 -8.32 30.41
CA GLU A 399 -0.45 -7.82 31.61
C GLU A 399 -1.42 -7.04 32.53
N ILE A 400 -2.18 -6.10 31.96
CA ILE A 400 -3.19 -5.31 32.70
C ILE A 400 -4.26 -6.23 33.32
N GLU A 401 -4.87 -7.10 32.52
CA GLU A 401 -5.92 -8.04 32.99
C GLU A 401 -5.39 -8.99 34.07
N THR A 402 -4.12 -9.40 33.98
CA THR A 402 -3.49 -10.28 34.97
C THR A 402 -3.28 -9.54 36.29
N LYS A 403 -2.82 -8.28 36.22
CA LYS A 403 -2.65 -7.42 37.40
C LYS A 403 -3.99 -7.19 38.11
N GLU A 404 -5.05 -6.82 37.38
CA GLU A 404 -6.39 -6.61 37.97
C GLU A 404 -6.91 -7.88 38.66
N LYS A 405 -6.71 -9.05 38.05
CA LYS A 405 -7.09 -10.34 38.66
C LYS A 405 -6.29 -10.63 39.92
N LEU A 406 -4.99 -10.33 39.92
CA LEU A 406 -4.13 -10.49 41.09
C LEU A 406 -4.58 -9.55 42.22
N GLU A 407 -4.77 -8.26 41.95
CA GLU A 407 -5.25 -7.27 42.92
C GLU A 407 -6.61 -7.66 43.52
N TYR A 408 -7.54 -8.14 42.67
CA TYR A 408 -8.84 -8.64 43.12
C TYR A 408 -8.69 -9.89 44.01
N ALA A 409 -7.86 -10.85 43.60
CA ALA A 409 -7.62 -12.09 44.36
C ALA A 409 -6.91 -11.83 45.69
N THR A 410 -6.02 -10.83 45.75
CA THR A 410 -5.27 -10.45 46.96
C THR A 410 -6.01 -9.42 47.81
N LYS A 411 -7.22 -8.98 47.42
CA LYS A 411 -8.00 -7.91 48.08
C LYS A 411 -7.20 -6.62 48.29
N GLY A 412 -6.33 -6.28 47.33
CA GLY A 412 -5.47 -5.11 47.41
C GLY A 412 -4.30 -5.26 48.40
N MET A 413 -3.96 -6.48 48.82
CA MET A 413 -2.69 -6.72 49.51
C MET A 413 -1.53 -6.54 48.52
N ASP A 414 -0.61 -5.65 48.86
CA ASP A 414 0.59 -5.38 48.10
C ASP A 414 1.53 -6.61 48.16
N MET A 415 1.46 -7.41 47.08
CA MET A 415 2.26 -8.62 46.91
C MET A 415 3.76 -8.30 46.86
N ASP A 416 4.16 -7.13 46.36
CA ASP A 416 5.56 -6.72 46.31
C ASP A 416 6.07 -6.43 47.73
N THR A 417 5.25 -5.79 48.56
CA THR A 417 5.54 -5.64 49.98
C THR A 417 5.66 -6.99 50.70
N MET A 418 4.88 -8.02 50.30
CA MET A 418 4.96 -9.35 50.91
C MET A 418 6.13 -10.21 50.42
N ILE A 419 6.50 -10.12 49.14
CA ILE A 419 7.53 -10.97 48.52
C ILE A 419 8.91 -10.32 48.61
N PHE A 420 8.99 -9.00 48.42
CA PHE A 420 10.24 -8.23 48.36
C PHE A 420 10.43 -7.30 49.57
N GLY A 421 9.56 -7.37 50.58
CA GLY A 421 9.75 -6.65 51.84
C GLY A 421 9.68 -5.12 51.71
N GLY A 422 9.00 -4.62 50.68
CA GLY A 422 8.89 -3.18 50.39
C GLY A 422 10.03 -2.62 49.52
N GLU A 423 10.94 -3.47 49.03
CA GLU A 423 11.84 -3.10 47.92
C GLU A 423 11.13 -3.33 46.58
N VAL A 424 11.25 -2.36 45.67
CA VAL A 424 10.60 -2.40 44.34
C VAL A 424 11.06 -3.66 43.61
N ASN A 425 10.11 -4.48 43.15
CA ASN A 425 10.40 -5.63 42.30
C ASN A 425 11.28 -5.17 41.11
N PRO A 426 12.48 -5.73 40.91
CA PRO A 426 13.39 -5.31 39.85
C PRO A 426 12.81 -5.47 38.44
N VAL A 427 11.77 -6.30 38.29
CA VAL A 427 11.02 -6.48 37.04
C VAL A 427 9.98 -5.38 36.84
N ASP A 428 9.30 -4.93 37.90
CA ASP A 428 8.41 -3.75 37.85
C ASP A 428 9.19 -2.44 37.64
N ALA A 429 10.43 -2.38 38.11
CA ALA A 429 11.34 -1.26 37.85
C ALA A 429 11.75 -1.11 36.37
N LEU A 430 11.55 -2.14 35.53
CA LEU A 430 11.91 -2.11 34.11
C LEU A 430 10.79 -1.65 33.18
N ASN A 431 9.53 -1.56 33.65
CA ASN A 431 8.47 -0.91 32.88
C ASN A 431 7.30 -0.45 33.79
N PRO A 432 7.49 0.61 34.58
CA PRO A 432 6.43 1.12 35.43
C PRO A 432 5.42 1.88 34.55
N PHE A 433 4.12 1.55 34.70
CA PHE A 433 2.93 2.26 34.17
C PHE A 433 2.51 1.98 32.71
N ARG A 434 1.75 0.90 32.50
CA ARG A 434 0.71 0.86 31.45
C ARG A 434 -0.63 0.51 32.05
N ASP A 435 -1.54 1.48 32.07
CA ASP A 435 -2.92 1.31 32.54
C ASP A 435 -3.89 1.03 31.37
N VAL A 436 -3.42 1.17 30.13
CA VAL A 436 -4.19 0.94 28.91
C VAL A 436 -3.39 0.10 27.90
N PRO A 437 -4.04 -0.76 27.09
CA PRO A 437 -3.36 -1.62 26.13
C PRO A 437 -3.05 -0.94 24.79
N VAL A 438 -3.32 0.37 24.69
CA VAL A 438 -3.08 1.19 23.51
C VAL A 438 -2.02 2.24 23.82
N GLU A 439 -1.07 2.42 22.90
CA GLU A 439 -0.11 3.52 22.95
C GLU A 439 -0.27 4.41 21.72
N GLU A 440 -0.33 5.71 21.98
CA GLU A 440 -0.33 6.77 21.00
C GLU A 440 1.09 7.23 20.70
N LEU A 441 1.42 7.29 19.42
CA LEU A 441 2.75 7.53 18.89
C LEU A 441 2.68 8.61 17.79
N ASN A 442 3.82 9.21 17.50
CA ASN A 442 4.00 10.05 16.31
C ASN A 442 5.25 9.62 15.52
N ALA A 443 5.24 9.88 14.22
CA ALA A 443 6.38 9.64 13.35
C ALA A 443 6.44 10.65 12.19
N GLU A 444 7.66 10.96 11.74
CA GLU A 444 8.00 11.73 10.54
C GLU A 444 8.91 10.91 9.60
N GLY A 445 8.60 9.63 9.49
CA GLY A 445 9.32 8.64 8.69
C GLY A 445 10.15 7.66 9.48
N PHE A 446 10.84 6.79 8.75
CA PHE A 446 11.63 5.69 9.30
C PHE A 446 12.61 6.15 10.40
N GLY A 447 12.56 5.48 11.55
CA GLY A 447 13.45 5.72 12.69
C GLY A 447 13.08 6.90 13.59
N THR A 448 11.92 7.54 13.37
CA THR A 448 11.47 8.71 14.16
C THR A 448 10.29 8.42 15.08
N LEU A 449 9.83 7.16 15.14
CA LEU A 449 8.70 6.73 15.96
C LEU A 449 8.94 7.07 17.43
N THR A 450 8.05 7.87 18.00
CA THR A 450 8.18 8.37 19.37
C THR A 450 6.83 8.28 20.08
N PRO A 451 6.73 7.65 21.27
CA PRO A 451 5.51 7.67 22.09
C PRO A 451 5.16 9.09 22.52
N GLN A 452 3.87 9.39 22.57
CA GLN A 452 3.41 10.63 23.21
C GLN A 452 3.64 10.57 24.72
N PRO A 453 3.87 11.71 25.40
CA PRO A 453 3.97 11.75 26.86
C PRO A 453 2.73 11.13 27.52
N GLN A 454 2.91 10.44 28.66
CA GLN A 454 1.81 9.75 29.36
C GLN A 454 0.62 10.66 29.68
N THR A 455 0.88 11.93 30.01
CA THR A 455 -0.17 12.95 30.27
C THR A 455 -0.94 13.41 29.02
N LYS A 456 -0.54 12.93 27.84
CA LYS A 456 -1.11 13.26 26.54
C LYS A 456 -1.68 12.04 25.80
N GLN A 457 -1.54 10.85 26.37
CA GLN A 457 -2.20 9.63 25.88
C GLN A 457 -3.71 9.72 26.18
N ASN A 458 -4.56 9.66 25.16
CA ASN A 458 -6.03 9.70 25.36
C ASN A 458 -6.80 8.65 24.54
N VAL A 459 -6.10 7.69 23.96
CA VAL A 459 -6.70 6.61 23.20
C VAL A 459 -6.86 5.40 24.11
N LEU A 460 -8.09 4.90 24.21
CA LEU A 460 -8.41 3.65 24.87
C LEU A 460 -8.54 2.54 23.83
N GLY A 461 -8.42 1.29 24.28
CA GLY A 461 -8.83 0.19 23.45
C GLY A 461 -8.95 -1.13 24.18
N LYS A 462 -9.62 -2.08 23.54
CA LYS A 462 -9.88 -3.42 24.06
C LYS A 462 -9.92 -4.41 22.90
N GLY A 463 -9.13 -5.48 23.03
CA GLY A 463 -9.08 -6.60 22.10
C GLY A 463 -9.70 -7.85 22.69
N VAL A 464 -10.44 -8.60 21.87
CA VAL A 464 -10.98 -9.91 22.20
C VAL A 464 -10.62 -10.86 21.08
N TRP A 465 -10.04 -12.01 21.43
CA TRP A 465 -9.87 -13.10 20.48
C TRP A 465 -10.92 -14.16 20.70
N LYS A 466 -11.62 -14.56 19.63
CA LYS A 466 -12.66 -15.58 19.64
C LYS A 466 -12.76 -16.23 18.25
N ASP A 467 -12.94 -17.55 18.22
CA ASP A 467 -13.21 -18.32 17.00
C ASP A 467 -12.20 -18.09 15.85
N GLY A 468 -10.91 -17.96 16.17
CA GLY A 468 -9.86 -17.76 15.17
C GLY A 468 -9.73 -16.33 14.68
N LYS A 469 -10.27 -15.35 15.41
CA LYS A 469 -10.21 -13.92 15.04
C LYS A 469 -9.87 -13.05 16.22
N TRP A 470 -9.13 -11.98 15.96
CA TRP A 470 -9.06 -10.83 16.84
C TRP A 470 -10.10 -9.80 16.44
N SER A 471 -10.77 -9.21 17.43
CA SER A 471 -11.57 -8.00 17.29
C SER A 471 -11.04 -6.97 18.29
N VAL A 472 -10.66 -5.79 17.81
CA VAL A 472 -10.12 -4.70 18.64
C VAL A 472 -10.94 -3.44 18.44
N VAL A 473 -11.40 -2.83 19.52
CA VAL A 473 -12.04 -1.52 19.51
C VAL A 473 -11.05 -0.49 20.02
N PHE A 474 -10.79 0.55 19.23
CA PHE A 474 -10.17 1.79 19.66
C PHE A 474 -11.25 2.82 19.97
N PHE A 475 -11.07 3.60 21.02
CA PHE A 475 -11.93 4.74 21.36
C PHE A 475 -11.08 5.95 21.70
N ARG A 476 -11.50 7.13 21.23
CA ARG A 476 -10.91 8.41 21.63
C ARG A 476 -11.99 9.48 21.72
N SER A 477 -11.92 10.34 22.73
CA SER A 477 -12.77 11.53 22.81
C SER A 477 -12.51 12.48 21.63
N LEU A 478 -13.51 13.28 21.23
CA LEU A 478 -13.33 14.22 20.12
C LEU A 478 -12.37 15.36 20.48
N GLU A 479 -12.26 15.71 21.75
CA GLU A 479 -11.27 16.67 22.24
C GLU A 479 -9.84 16.16 22.05
N SER A 480 -9.01 16.99 21.43
CA SER A 480 -7.58 16.71 21.26
C SER A 480 -6.80 17.31 22.43
N LEU A 481 -5.90 16.52 23.02
CA LEU A 481 -5.07 16.93 24.17
C LEU A 481 -3.73 17.53 23.73
N ASN A 482 -3.34 17.31 22.48
CA ASN A 482 -2.06 17.70 21.92
C ASN A 482 -2.17 18.10 20.43
N LYS A 483 -1.29 19.00 19.98
CA LYS A 483 -1.21 19.42 18.57
C LYS A 483 -0.87 18.28 17.60
N TRP A 484 -0.36 17.17 18.13
CA TRP A 484 0.06 15.99 17.38
C TRP A 484 -1.00 14.89 17.32
N ASP A 485 -2.18 15.14 17.88
CA ASP A 485 -3.32 14.21 17.73
C ASP A 485 -4.04 14.52 16.43
N ILE A 486 -4.60 13.48 15.82
CA ILE A 486 -5.50 13.68 14.69
C ILE A 486 -6.72 14.50 15.10
N LYS A 487 -7.13 15.44 14.25
CA LYS A 487 -8.39 16.18 14.43
C LYS A 487 -9.38 15.73 13.37
N PHE A 488 -10.49 15.16 13.79
CA PHE A 488 -11.57 14.76 12.90
C PHE A 488 -12.38 16.02 12.54
N ILE A 489 -11.95 16.77 11.52
CA ILE A 489 -12.57 18.03 11.08
C ILE A 489 -13.36 17.80 9.78
N ARG A 490 -14.61 18.28 9.74
CA ARG A 490 -15.65 17.93 8.74
C ARG A 490 -15.36 18.22 7.25
N LYS A 491 -14.30 18.96 6.89
CA LYS A 491 -14.15 19.48 5.51
C LYS A 491 -13.40 18.56 4.55
N ASN A 492 -12.51 17.70 5.04
CA ASN A 492 -11.71 16.80 4.20
C ASN A 492 -11.69 15.39 4.82
N PRO A 493 -11.71 14.33 4.00
CA PRO A 493 -11.48 12.99 4.50
C PRO A 493 -10.13 12.89 5.23
N VAL A 494 -10.14 12.24 6.39
CA VAL A 494 -8.92 11.93 7.13
C VAL A 494 -8.22 10.76 6.44
N LEU A 495 -6.92 10.85 6.22
CA LEU A 495 -6.17 9.71 5.69
C LEU A 495 -5.81 8.77 6.83
N VAL A 496 -6.20 7.50 6.69
CA VAL A 496 -5.92 6.44 7.66
C VAL A 496 -5.28 5.24 6.99
N ALA A 497 -4.29 4.62 7.61
CA ALA A 497 -3.71 3.37 7.16
C ALA A 497 -3.52 2.41 8.34
N PHE A 498 -3.40 1.12 8.05
CA PHE A 498 -3.45 0.07 9.05
C PHE A 498 -2.19 -0.78 9.01
N ALA A 499 -1.84 -1.37 10.13
CA ALA A 499 -0.75 -2.33 10.22
C ALA A 499 -1.08 -3.44 11.22
N ILE A 500 -0.79 -4.69 10.87
CA ILE A 500 -0.95 -5.85 11.76
C ILE A 500 0.39 -6.55 11.90
N TRP A 501 0.69 -6.90 13.15
CA TRP A 501 1.76 -7.81 13.51
C TRP A 501 1.11 -9.11 13.96
N ASP A 502 1.47 -10.20 13.31
CA ASP A 502 1.06 -11.56 13.62
C ASP A 502 2.21 -12.28 14.34
N GLY A 503 1.97 -12.72 15.57
CA GLY A 503 2.95 -13.37 16.43
C GLY A 503 3.46 -14.69 15.86
N LYS A 504 2.57 -15.52 15.32
CA LYS A 504 2.89 -16.79 14.65
C LYS A 504 3.83 -16.58 13.47
N HIS A 505 3.70 -15.49 12.72
CA HIS A 505 4.62 -15.11 11.65
C HIS A 505 5.87 -14.35 12.12
N GLN A 506 6.06 -14.22 13.43
CA GLN A 506 7.21 -13.58 14.07
C GLN A 506 7.37 -12.10 13.74
N ASP A 507 6.23 -11.42 13.53
CA ASP A 507 6.21 -10.02 13.16
C ASP A 507 6.69 -9.13 14.31
N ARG A 508 7.44 -8.09 13.94
CA ARG A 508 7.98 -7.06 14.82
C ARG A 508 8.50 -5.89 14.02
N ASN A 509 8.45 -4.68 14.58
CA ASN A 509 8.98 -3.47 13.94
C ASN A 509 8.41 -3.31 12.51
N GLY A 510 9.26 -3.25 11.48
CA GLY A 510 8.85 -3.18 10.07
C GLY A 510 8.45 -4.51 9.43
N ARG A 511 8.58 -5.64 10.12
CA ARG A 511 8.05 -6.93 9.65
C ARG A 511 6.61 -7.05 10.13
N LYS A 512 5.69 -6.75 9.21
CA LYS A 512 4.23 -6.64 9.43
C LYS A 512 3.49 -6.73 8.10
N VAL A 513 2.16 -6.78 8.16
CA VAL A 513 1.29 -6.47 7.02
C VAL A 513 0.75 -5.05 7.16
N ILE A 514 0.49 -4.37 6.05
CA ILE A 514 0.01 -2.98 6.05
C ILE A 514 -1.07 -2.77 5.00
N SER A 515 -1.92 -1.76 5.20
CA SER A 515 -2.70 -1.17 4.12
C SER A 515 -1.96 0.03 3.50
N MET A 516 -2.39 0.44 2.31
CA MET A 516 -2.13 1.80 1.83
C MET A 516 -3.02 2.81 2.57
N TRP A 517 -2.87 4.10 2.27
CA TRP A 517 -3.81 5.12 2.74
C TRP A 517 -5.24 4.78 2.33
N GLN A 518 -6.20 5.06 3.21
CA GLN A 518 -7.64 4.97 3.01
C GLN A 518 -8.25 6.34 3.33
N ARG A 519 -9.41 6.67 2.75
CA ARG A 519 -10.07 7.96 2.97
C ARG A 519 -11.21 7.80 3.98
N LEU A 520 -10.96 8.15 5.23
CA LEU A 520 -11.96 8.14 6.28
C LEU A 520 -12.85 9.38 6.19
N LYS A 521 -14.09 9.18 5.76
CA LYS A 521 -15.18 10.15 5.84
C LYS A 521 -15.77 10.09 7.24
N ALA A 522 -15.35 11.02 8.08
CA ALA A 522 -16.16 11.39 9.24
C ALA A 522 -17.40 12.09 8.71
N LEU A 523 -18.58 11.46 8.80
CA LEU A 523 -19.86 12.15 8.57
C LEU A 523 -19.98 13.33 9.52
N ASP A 524 -20.85 14.29 9.20
CA ASP A 524 -21.09 15.53 9.94
C ASP A 524 -21.15 15.29 11.46
N LEU A 525 -19.99 15.36 12.12
CA LEU A 525 -19.87 15.36 13.58
C LEU A 525 -20.74 16.52 14.09
N PRO A 526 -21.43 16.44 15.23
CA PRO A 526 -22.22 17.57 15.73
C PRO A 526 -21.41 18.84 15.98
#